data_AF-A0AAW7A9C7-F1
#
_entry.id   AF-A0AAW7A9C7-F1
#
_cell.length_a   1.000
_cell.length_b   1.000
_cell.length_c   1.000
_cell.angle_alpha   90.00
_cell.angle_beta   90.00
_cell.angle_gamma   90.00
#
_symmetry.space_group_name_H-M   'P 1'
#
loop_
_entity.id
_entity.type
_entity.pdbx_description
1 polymer ?
#
loop_
_entity_poly.entity_id
_entity_poly.type
_entity_poly.pdbx_seq_one_letter_code
_entity_poly.pdbx_strand_id
1 'polypeptide(L)'
;MKHHTFHDLVGVGLRTPHLDYFSQNKPKLSWLEIHSENYFQPNAAERNQLQALREQYQISCHGIGLSLGSVERVNQKHLAQLKALIDSIDPILVSDHLSWSENGGHYFNDLLPLPYTEEALKVFTRNVNEVQDYLQREI
;
A
#
# COMPACT_ATOMS: atom_id res chain seq x y z
N MET A 1 -15.78 -36.53 5.16
CA MET A 1 -14.37 -36.19 5.43
C MET A 1 -14.32 -34.74 5.88
N LYS A 2 -13.71 -34.49 7.04
CA LYS A 2 -13.80 -33.24 7.79
C LYS A 2 -12.72 -32.23 7.38
N HIS A 3 -13.17 -30.98 7.27
CA HIS A 3 -12.49 -29.69 7.36
C HIS A 3 -11.43 -29.33 6.30
N HIS A 4 -11.87 -28.49 5.36
CA HIS A 4 -10.98 -27.54 4.69
C HIS A 4 -10.34 -26.64 5.76
N THR A 5 -9.04 -26.82 5.98
CA THR A 5 -8.19 -25.89 6.72
C THR A 5 -8.00 -24.64 5.87
N PHE A 6 -8.93 -23.69 6.00
CA PHE A 6 -8.64 -22.31 5.64
C PHE A 6 -7.65 -21.74 6.65
N HIS A 7 -6.77 -20.85 6.18
CA HIS A 7 -5.84 -20.12 7.02
C HIS A 7 -6.63 -19.38 8.13
N ASP A 8 -6.16 -19.43 9.38
CA ASP A 8 -6.88 -18.84 10.54
C ASP A 8 -7.01 -17.31 10.44
N LEU A 9 -6.26 -16.69 9.53
CA LEU A 9 -6.27 -15.25 9.30
C LEU A 9 -7.08 -14.89 8.05
N VAL A 10 -8.19 -14.20 8.26
CA VAL A 10 -9.01 -13.59 7.19
C VAL A 10 -8.85 -12.08 7.26
N GLY A 11 -8.55 -11.48 6.11
CA GLY A 11 -8.47 -10.04 5.95
C GLY A 11 -9.41 -9.52 4.88
N VAL A 12 -9.59 -8.20 4.87
CA VAL A 12 -10.50 -7.50 3.97
C VAL A 12 -9.99 -6.09 3.68
N GLY A 13 -10.25 -5.62 2.46
CA GLY A 13 -9.98 -4.24 2.08
C GLY A 13 -10.86 -3.25 2.87
N LEU A 14 -10.20 -2.38 3.62
CA LEU A 14 -10.83 -1.25 4.28
C LEU A 14 -11.06 -0.13 3.24
N ARG A 15 -12.28 0.40 3.23
CA ARG A 15 -12.68 1.55 2.41
C ARG A 15 -13.29 2.59 3.33
N THR A 16 -13.16 3.87 2.98
CA THR A 16 -13.62 4.99 3.80
C THR A 16 -15.06 4.84 4.31
N PRO A 17 -16.05 4.42 3.50
CA PRO A 17 -17.42 4.22 4.00
C PRO A 17 -17.59 3.18 5.11
N HIS A 18 -16.60 2.30 5.31
CA HIS A 18 -16.65 1.23 6.30
C HIS A 18 -15.89 1.55 7.59
N LEU A 19 -15.20 2.69 7.69
CA LEU A 19 -14.38 3.04 8.86
C LEU A 19 -15.19 3.02 10.17
N ASP A 20 -16.39 3.60 10.14
CA ASP A 20 -17.29 3.62 11.30
C ASP A 20 -17.78 2.22 11.69
N TYR A 21 -18.08 1.39 10.69
CA TYR A 21 -18.51 0.01 10.93
C TYR A 21 -17.45 -0.78 11.68
N PHE A 22 -16.19 -0.72 11.22
CA PHE A 22 -15.08 -1.44 11.87
C PHE A 22 -14.78 -0.93 13.27
N SER A 23 -14.90 0.39 13.48
CA SER A 23 -14.68 1.02 14.78
C SER A 23 -15.73 0.61 15.81
N GLN A 24 -17.00 0.48 15.39
CA GLN A 24 -18.13 0.20 16.27
C GLN A 24 -18.36 -1.31 16.49
N ASN A 25 -18.28 -2.12 15.43
CA ASN A 25 -18.75 -3.51 15.47
C ASN A 25 -17.64 -4.51 15.77
N LYS A 26 -16.38 -4.14 15.52
CA LYS A 26 -15.19 -4.97 15.78
C LYS A 26 -15.34 -6.42 15.27
N PRO A 27 -15.65 -6.63 13.97
CA PRO A 27 -15.81 -7.97 13.42
C PRO A 27 -14.55 -8.83 13.65
N LYS A 28 -14.74 -10.14 13.83
CA LYS A 28 -13.65 -11.09 14.04
C LYS A 28 -12.86 -11.32 12.75
N LEU A 29 -11.93 -10.41 12.48
CA LEU A 29 -11.00 -10.42 11.35
C LEU A 29 -9.58 -10.21 11.86
N SER A 30 -8.60 -10.64 11.09
CA SER A 30 -7.21 -10.61 11.51
C SER A 30 -6.47 -9.37 11.03
N TRP A 31 -6.75 -8.93 9.81
CA TRP A 31 -6.05 -7.80 9.21
C TRP A 31 -6.90 -7.04 8.22
N LEU A 32 -6.52 -5.78 7.96
CA LEU A 32 -7.18 -4.89 7.02
C LEU A 32 -6.18 -4.40 5.98
N GLU A 33 -6.62 -4.33 4.72
CA GLU A 33 -5.83 -3.73 3.65
C GLU A 33 -6.29 -2.32 3.36
N ILE A 34 -5.36 -1.38 3.23
CA ILE A 34 -5.64 0.00 2.84
C ILE A 34 -4.97 0.34 1.51
N HIS A 35 -5.53 1.32 0.79
CA HIS A 35 -4.75 2.04 -0.22
C HIS A 35 -3.97 3.15 0.50
N SER A 36 -2.65 3.11 0.44
CA SER A 36 -1.75 3.94 1.23
C SER A 36 -2.02 5.44 1.03
N GLU A 37 -2.26 5.84 -0.21
CA GLU A 37 -2.44 7.21 -0.67
C GLU A 37 -3.64 7.90 -0.03
N ASN A 38 -4.69 7.13 0.31
CA ASN A 38 -5.87 7.66 1.00
C ASN A 38 -5.56 8.14 2.42
N TYR A 39 -4.40 7.78 2.96
CA TYR A 39 -4.02 8.05 4.34
C TYR A 39 -2.77 8.92 4.46
N PHE A 40 -2.21 9.48 3.38
CA PHE A 40 -0.97 10.27 3.43
C PHE A 40 -1.05 11.56 4.24
N GLN A 41 -2.24 12.09 4.52
CA GLN A 41 -2.42 13.30 5.31
C GLN A 41 -2.39 12.97 6.82
N PRO A 42 -1.33 13.35 7.57
CA PRO A 42 -1.14 12.88 8.95
C PRO A 42 -2.27 13.27 9.91
N ASN A 43 -2.89 14.42 9.68
CA ASN A 43 -3.92 15.00 10.56
C ASN A 43 -5.35 14.82 10.02
N ALA A 44 -5.53 14.05 8.95
CA ALA A 44 -6.85 13.79 8.41
C ALA A 44 -7.67 12.86 9.34
N ALA A 45 -8.99 12.99 9.31
CA ALA A 45 -9.88 12.19 10.15
C ALA A 45 -9.68 10.69 9.89
N GLU A 46 -9.52 10.30 8.64
CA GLU A 46 -9.27 8.94 8.20
C GLU A 46 -7.97 8.38 8.76
N ARG A 47 -6.91 9.22 8.85
CA ARG A 47 -5.62 8.81 9.42
C ARG A 47 -5.71 8.57 10.92
N ASN A 48 -6.46 9.39 11.64
CA ASN A 48 -6.71 9.18 13.06
C ASN A 48 -7.55 7.92 13.32
N GLN A 49 -8.59 7.69 12.50
CA GLN A 49 -9.40 6.47 12.58
C GLN A 49 -8.58 5.21 12.28
N LEU A 50 -7.70 5.27 11.27
CA LEU A 50 -6.80 4.16 10.95
C LEU A 50 -5.86 3.82 12.11
N GLN A 51 -5.31 4.84 12.80
CA GLN A 51 -4.47 4.61 13.99
C GLN A 51 -5.24 3.89 15.09
N ALA A 52 -6.49 4.27 15.35
CA ALA A 52 -7.34 3.57 16.32
C ALA A 52 -7.65 2.12 15.90
N LEU A 53 -7.84 1.88 14.60
CA LEU A 53 -8.06 0.52 14.08
C LEU A 53 -6.79 -0.35 14.17
N ARG A 54 -5.59 0.24 14.04
CA ARG A 54 -4.32 -0.47 14.14
C ARG A 54 -4.08 -1.11 15.52
N GLU A 55 -4.72 -0.61 16.56
CA GLU A 55 -4.70 -1.22 17.90
C GLU A 55 -5.41 -2.58 17.96
N GLN A 56 -6.30 -2.84 17.00
CA GLN A 56 -7.19 -4.01 16.98
C GLN A 56 -6.90 -4.95 15.80
N TYR A 57 -6.41 -4.41 14.69
CA TYR A 57 -6.14 -5.14 13.46
C TYR A 57 -4.70 -4.93 13.01
N GLN A 58 -4.10 -5.97 12.44
CA GLN A 58 -2.92 -5.79 11.62
C GLN A 58 -3.30 -5.03 10.35
N ILE A 59 -2.39 -4.20 9.82
CA ILE A 59 -2.65 -3.41 8.63
C ILE A 59 -1.68 -3.81 7.51
N SER A 60 -2.20 -4.05 6.32
CA SER A 60 -1.44 -4.15 5.07
C SER A 60 -1.59 -2.85 4.28
N CYS A 61 -0.47 -2.29 3.84
CA CYS A 61 -0.44 -1.14 2.95
C CYS A 61 -0.32 -1.61 1.50
N HIS A 62 -1.26 -1.20 0.66
CA HIS A 62 -1.18 -1.40 -0.78
C HIS A 62 -1.10 -0.03 -1.47
N GLY A 63 -0.06 0.20 -2.27
CA GLY A 63 0.11 1.41 -3.05
C GLY A 63 -0.56 1.30 -4.41
N ILE A 64 -0.97 2.45 -4.96
CA ILE A 64 -1.50 2.59 -6.32
C ILE A 64 -0.77 3.69 -7.10
N GLY A 65 0.25 4.31 -6.51
CA GLY A 65 0.86 5.54 -7.01
C GLY A 65 2.38 5.56 -7.06
N LEU A 66 3.10 4.49 -6.66
CA LEU A 66 4.57 4.48 -6.77
C LEU A 66 5.05 4.46 -8.22
N SER A 67 4.24 3.94 -9.14
CA SER A 67 4.56 3.88 -10.57
C SER A 67 5.91 3.22 -10.84
N LEU A 68 6.15 2.05 -10.23
CA LEU A 68 7.46 1.38 -10.22
C LEU A 68 7.99 1.03 -11.62
N GLY A 69 7.13 0.95 -12.63
CA GLY A 69 7.52 0.75 -14.02
C GLY A 69 7.90 2.01 -14.80
N SER A 70 7.80 3.20 -14.21
CA SER A 70 8.15 4.44 -14.88
C SER A 70 9.64 4.53 -15.17
N VAL A 71 9.97 5.11 -16.33
CA VAL A 71 11.37 5.39 -16.72
C VAL A 71 12.00 6.39 -15.75
N GLU A 72 11.22 7.39 -15.33
CA GLU A 72 11.59 8.35 -14.29
C GLU A 72 11.81 7.67 -12.94
N ARG A 73 12.56 8.34 -12.05
CA ARG A 73 12.80 7.85 -10.69
C ARG A 73 11.55 7.99 -9.83
N VAL A 74 11.50 7.21 -8.75
CA VAL A 74 10.35 7.22 -7.85
C VAL A 74 10.19 8.60 -7.21
N ASN A 75 8.95 9.07 -7.16
CA ASN A 75 8.66 10.41 -6.64
C ASN A 75 9.03 10.51 -5.14
N GLN A 76 10.04 11.32 -4.83
CA GLN A 76 10.57 11.47 -3.46
C GLN A 76 9.54 12.01 -2.46
N LYS A 77 8.60 12.85 -2.90
CA LYS A 77 7.51 13.35 -2.04
C LYS A 77 6.55 12.21 -1.71
N HIS A 78 6.18 11.38 -2.70
CA HIS A 78 5.35 10.21 -2.49
C HIS A 78 6.04 9.22 -1.52
N LEU A 79 7.33 8.93 -1.71
CA LEU A 79 8.09 8.07 -0.80
C LEU A 79 8.14 8.58 0.63
N ALA A 80 8.34 9.89 0.83
CA ALA A 80 8.32 10.48 2.16
C ALA A 80 6.94 10.35 2.83
N GLN A 81 5.86 10.51 2.08
CA GLN A 81 4.48 10.34 2.58
C GLN A 81 4.18 8.88 2.94
N LEU A 82 4.59 7.95 2.07
CA LEU A 82 4.47 6.50 2.31
C LEU A 82 5.28 6.08 3.53
N LYS A 83 6.53 6.54 3.65
CA LYS A 83 7.37 6.28 4.83
C LYS A 83 6.73 6.81 6.11
N ALA A 84 6.22 8.04 6.09
CA ALA A 84 5.51 8.60 7.25
C ALA A 84 4.24 7.81 7.61
N LEU A 85 3.55 7.21 6.63
CA LEU A 85 2.49 6.23 6.88
C LEU A 85 3.01 4.99 7.59
N ILE A 86 3.95 4.29 6.95
CA ILE A 86 4.53 3.04 7.43
C ILE A 86 5.10 3.20 8.84
N ASP A 87 5.93 4.22 9.08
CA ASP A 87 6.56 4.47 10.38
C ASP A 87 5.52 4.71 11.49
N SER A 88 4.32 5.23 11.16
CA SER A 88 3.28 5.53 12.15
C SER A 88 2.36 4.34 12.48
N ILE A 89 2.17 3.41 11.54
CA ILE A 89 1.21 2.31 11.72
C ILE A 89 1.86 0.94 11.74
N ASP A 90 3.16 0.83 11.47
CA ASP A 90 3.93 -0.43 11.47
C ASP A 90 3.15 -1.58 10.78
N PRO A 91 2.95 -1.50 9.44
CA PRO A 91 2.12 -2.44 8.72
C PRO A 91 2.85 -3.77 8.51
N ILE A 92 2.07 -4.85 8.52
CA ILE A 92 2.59 -6.22 8.33
C ILE A 92 3.12 -6.45 6.91
N LEU A 93 2.55 -5.76 5.92
CA LEU A 93 2.92 -5.85 4.52
C LEU A 93 2.84 -4.46 3.89
N VAL A 94 3.70 -4.24 2.91
CA VAL A 94 3.69 -3.10 1.99
C VAL A 94 3.81 -3.71 0.61
N SER A 95 3.00 -3.27 -0.34
CA SER A 95 3.02 -3.77 -1.72
C SER A 95 2.58 -2.69 -2.69
N ASP A 96 2.92 -2.82 -3.97
CA ASP A 96 2.41 -1.99 -5.06
C ASP A 96 2.43 -2.84 -6.36
N HIS A 97 2.24 -2.19 -7.51
CA HIS A 97 2.00 -2.83 -8.78
C HIS A 97 3.24 -2.86 -9.66
N LEU A 98 3.36 -3.95 -10.43
CA LEU A 98 4.24 -4.01 -11.60
C LEU A 98 3.57 -3.24 -12.77
N SER A 99 3.52 -1.92 -12.65
CA SER A 99 2.91 -1.02 -13.63
C SER A 99 3.58 0.34 -13.61
N TRP A 100 3.27 1.16 -14.61
CA TRP A 100 3.52 2.59 -14.57
C TRP A 100 2.19 3.35 -14.65
N SER A 101 2.11 4.49 -13.99
CA SER A 101 0.95 5.39 -13.95
C SER A 101 1.39 6.84 -13.92
N GLU A 102 2.69 7.14 -14.09
CA GLU A 102 3.24 8.48 -14.13
C GLU A 102 4.25 8.62 -15.26
N ASN A 103 4.20 9.74 -15.98
CA ASN A 103 5.24 10.13 -16.94
C ASN A 103 5.35 11.65 -17.05
N GLY A 104 6.52 12.21 -16.72
CA GLY A 104 6.82 13.63 -16.90
C GLY A 104 5.91 14.56 -16.07
N GLY A 105 5.53 14.14 -14.87
CA GLY A 105 4.64 14.86 -13.96
C GLY A 105 3.14 14.61 -14.20
N HIS A 106 2.77 13.83 -15.22
CA HIS A 106 1.38 13.48 -15.50
C HIS A 106 1.03 12.12 -14.92
N TYR A 107 -0.02 12.08 -14.11
CA TYR A 107 -0.56 10.86 -13.53
C TYR A 107 -1.74 10.34 -14.35
N PHE A 108 -1.74 9.03 -14.58
CA PHE A 108 -2.84 8.29 -15.15
C PHE A 108 -3.66 7.66 -14.02
N ASN A 109 -4.97 7.60 -14.21
CA ASN A 109 -5.87 6.90 -13.28
C ASN A 109 -5.79 5.37 -13.45
N ASP A 110 -5.10 4.91 -14.49
CA ASP A 110 -4.92 3.51 -14.84
C ASP A 110 -3.50 3.05 -14.57
N LEU A 111 -3.37 1.76 -14.25
CA LEU A 111 -2.10 1.06 -14.14
C LEU A 111 -1.72 0.55 -15.53
N LEU A 112 -0.75 1.22 -16.16
CA LEU A 112 -0.34 0.94 -17.52
C LEU A 112 0.69 -0.19 -17.57
N PRO A 113 0.60 -1.09 -18.57
CA PRO A 113 1.46 -2.27 -18.65
C PRO A 113 2.89 -1.90 -19.06
N LEU A 114 3.86 -2.69 -18.60
CA LEU A 114 5.23 -2.64 -19.08
C LEU A 114 5.41 -3.63 -20.23
N PRO A 115 6.28 -3.33 -21.22
CA PRO A 115 6.74 -4.34 -22.15
C PRO A 115 7.60 -5.37 -21.42
N TYR A 116 7.46 -6.66 -21.76
CA TYR A 116 8.24 -7.73 -21.14
C TYR A 116 9.62 -7.85 -21.79
N THR A 117 10.50 -6.89 -21.48
CA THR A 117 11.89 -6.86 -21.94
C THR A 117 12.87 -6.69 -20.79
N GLU A 118 14.14 -7.05 -21.03
CA GLU A 118 15.22 -6.89 -20.05
C GLU A 118 15.45 -5.42 -19.68
N GLU A 119 15.24 -4.49 -20.62
CA GLU A 119 15.34 -3.05 -20.34
C GLU A 119 14.26 -2.60 -19.35
N ALA A 120 13.01 -3.04 -19.56
CA ALA A 120 11.91 -2.72 -18.65
C ALA A 120 12.11 -3.37 -17.27
N LEU A 121 12.59 -4.61 -17.22
CA LEU A 121 12.92 -5.30 -15.98
C LEU A 121 14.00 -4.53 -15.19
N LYS A 122 15.07 -4.06 -15.85
CA LYS A 122 16.12 -3.26 -15.20
C LYS A 122 15.59 -1.96 -14.60
N VAL A 123 14.69 -1.27 -15.29
CA VAL A 123 14.04 -0.05 -14.77
C VAL A 123 13.19 -0.38 -13.56
N PHE A 124 12.36 -1.42 -13.64
CA PHE A 124 11.49 -1.83 -12.55
C PHE A 124 12.30 -2.25 -11.31
N THR A 125 13.30 -3.12 -11.45
CA THR A 125 14.16 -3.55 -10.35
C THR A 125 14.92 -2.38 -9.72
N ARG A 126 15.40 -1.42 -10.52
CA ARG A 126 16.02 -0.19 -10.00
C ARG A 126 15.07 0.58 -9.10
N ASN A 127 13.81 0.75 -9.54
CA ASN A 127 12.81 1.49 -8.78
C ASN A 127 12.37 0.73 -7.51
N VAL A 128 12.16 -0.59 -7.59
CA VAL A 128 11.90 -1.43 -6.40
C VAL A 128 13.02 -1.29 -5.38
N ASN A 129 14.28 -1.42 -5.81
CA ASN A 129 15.42 -1.27 -4.91
C ASN A 129 15.46 0.12 -4.27
N GLU A 130 15.22 1.19 -5.05
CA GLU A 130 15.16 2.55 -4.51
C GLU A 130 14.08 2.71 -3.43
N VAL A 131 12.90 2.12 -3.62
CA VAL A 131 11.84 2.15 -2.60
C VAL A 131 12.22 1.34 -1.38
N GLN A 132 12.71 0.11 -1.54
CA GLN A 132 13.11 -0.75 -0.42
C GLN A 132 14.25 -0.12 0.40
N ASP A 133 15.25 0.45 -0.28
CA ASP A 133 16.34 1.19 0.34
C ASP A 133 15.83 2.41 1.10
N TYR A 134 14.86 3.15 0.56
CA TYR A 134 14.31 4.32 1.26
C TYR A 134 13.44 3.92 2.48
N LEU A 135 12.60 2.89 2.32
CA LEU A 135 11.69 2.43 3.36
C LEU A 135 12.37 1.54 4.41
N GLN A 136 13.57 1.03 4.11
CA GLN A 136 14.32 0.08 4.94
C GLN A 136 13.55 -1.22 5.20
N ARG A 137 12.80 -1.69 4.18
CA ARG A 137 12.03 -2.95 4.22
C ARG A 137 11.74 -3.45 2.82
N GLU A 138 11.44 -4.74 2.71
CA GLU A 138 10.92 -5.35 1.47
C GLU A 138 9.47 -4.90 1.20
N ILE A 139 9.14 -4.78 -0.09
CA ILE A 139 7.81 -4.45 -0.63
C ILE A 139 7.38 -5.44 -1.72
#